data_AF-A0A4Y2LUZ8-F1
#
_entry.id   AF-A0A4Y2LUZ8-F1
#
_cell.length_a   1.000
_cell.length_b   1.000
_cell.length_c   1.000
_cell.angle_alpha   90.00
_cell.angle_beta   90.00
_cell.angle_gamma   90.00
#
_symmetry.space_group_name_H-M   'P 1'
#
loop_
_entity.id
_entity.type
_entity.pdbx_description
1 polymer ?
#
loop_
_entity_poly.entity_id
_entity_poly.type
_entity_poly.pdbx_seq_one_letter_code
_entity_poly.pdbx_strand_id
1 'polypeptide(L)'
;MKIEEDRLSLQRQREPGRSGHLGGVDKKLTDKEERVLLRAVREENRRIKYVSASKSSTSCEPLQEDSSSTSSENIDSEDFPTLIESSEPGTSKSVMRKDFITPKLVAALDRCQLSMRDSVFILEATVDALGRNIDEFPISKSSIQRIRTEKLKERAKNIKNDFQNEVPDIVTLHWDGKLLIALSARKSKEERLPIVISYELKKQLIAVPRLADSTGKEQAHAVWKEILV
;
A
#
# COMPACT_ATOMS: atom_id res chain seq x y z
N MET A 1 4.08 -6.49 -40.36
CA MET A 1 4.81 -7.77 -40.33
C MET A 1 4.72 -8.39 -41.72
N LYS A 2 5.83 -8.89 -42.25
CA LYS A 2 5.88 -9.53 -43.59
C LYS A 2 5.68 -11.05 -43.55
N ILE A 3 5.65 -11.64 -42.36
CA ILE A 3 5.52 -13.08 -42.13
C ILE A 3 4.11 -13.33 -41.59
N GLU A 4 3.32 -14.10 -42.32
CA GLU A 4 1.92 -14.39 -41.99
C GLU A 4 1.82 -15.26 -40.72
N GLU A 5 2.80 -16.14 -40.49
CA GLU A 5 2.89 -16.97 -39.28
C GLU A 5 3.02 -16.14 -38.00
N ASP A 6 3.81 -15.06 -38.02
CA ASP A 6 3.97 -14.15 -36.88
C ASP A 6 2.66 -13.41 -36.58
N ARG A 7 1.95 -13.01 -37.63
CA ARG A 7 0.65 -12.34 -37.51
C ARG A 7 -0.41 -13.27 -36.92
N LEU A 8 -0.46 -14.51 -37.39
CA LEU A 8 -1.35 -15.56 -36.88
C LEU A 8 -1.00 -15.97 -35.44
N SER A 9 0.28 -16.02 -35.09
CA SER A 9 0.75 -16.29 -33.73
C SER A 9 0.28 -15.21 -32.75
N LEU A 10 0.44 -13.93 -33.11
CA LEU A 10 -0.02 -12.80 -32.28
C LEU A 10 -1.55 -12.72 -32.16
N GLN A 11 -2.27 -13.14 -33.19
CA GLN A 11 -3.73 -13.21 -33.15
C GLN A 11 -4.21 -14.32 -32.20
N ARG A 12 -3.59 -15.50 -32.26
CA ARG A 12 -3.86 -16.63 -31.36
C ARG A 12 -3.51 -16.36 -29.89
N GLN A 13 -2.59 -15.43 -29.60
CA GLN A 13 -2.33 -14.99 -28.23
C GLN A 13 -3.46 -14.14 -27.62
N ARG A 14 -4.33 -13.55 -28.45
CA ARG A 14 -5.46 -12.72 -28.01
C ARG A 14 -6.77 -13.50 -27.91
N GLU A 15 -6.80 -14.71 -28.45
CA GLU A 15 -7.95 -15.60 -28.39
C GLU A 15 -8.00 -16.33 -27.03
N PRO A 16 -9.19 -16.43 -26.40
CA PRO A 16 -9.35 -17.18 -25.16
C PRO A 16 -9.08 -18.67 -25.41
N GLY A 17 -8.29 -19.32 -24.53
CA GLY A 17 -8.01 -20.76 -24.64
C GLY A 17 -6.60 -21.19 -25.12
N ARG A 18 -5.56 -20.41 -24.81
CA ARG A 18 -4.14 -20.85 -24.76
C ARG A 18 -3.57 -21.55 -26.02
N SER A 19 -4.00 -21.16 -27.22
CA SER A 19 -3.53 -21.79 -28.48
C SER A 19 -2.10 -21.41 -28.93
N GLY A 20 -1.39 -20.52 -28.21
CA GLY A 20 -0.05 -20.07 -28.62
C GLY A 20 0.87 -19.69 -27.48
N HIS A 21 1.38 -20.66 -26.71
CA HIS A 21 2.32 -20.41 -25.63
C HIS A 21 3.58 -21.30 -25.70
N LEU A 22 4.76 -20.67 -25.68
CA LEU A 22 6.04 -21.32 -25.37
C LEU A 22 6.15 -21.38 -23.84
N GLY A 23 6.27 -22.60 -23.30
CA GLY A 23 5.83 -22.97 -21.96
C GLY A 23 6.44 -22.24 -20.75
N GLY A 24 5.60 -22.10 -19.73
CA GLY A 24 5.89 -21.94 -18.31
C GLY A 24 4.57 -21.83 -17.52
N VAL A 25 4.32 -22.76 -16.59
CA VAL A 25 3.01 -23.00 -15.96
C VAL A 25 2.40 -21.76 -15.29
N ASP A 26 1.36 -21.18 -15.91
CA ASP A 26 0.50 -20.19 -15.26
C ASP A 26 -0.90 -20.77 -15.04
N LYS A 27 -1.06 -21.57 -13.96
CA LYS A 27 -2.38 -21.97 -13.45
C LYS A 27 -3.13 -20.77 -12.86
N LYS A 28 -2.41 -19.77 -12.35
CA LYS A 28 -2.98 -18.64 -11.62
C LYS A 28 -3.80 -17.71 -12.54
N LEU A 29 -3.38 -17.55 -13.79
CA LEU A 29 -4.17 -16.81 -14.79
C LEU A 29 -5.46 -17.54 -15.16
N THR A 30 -5.41 -18.85 -15.38
CA THR A 30 -6.61 -19.65 -15.66
C THR A 30 -7.60 -19.60 -14.49
N ASP A 31 -7.13 -19.80 -13.26
CA ASP A 31 -7.97 -19.68 -12.05
C ASP A 31 -8.55 -18.26 -11.86
N LYS A 32 -7.86 -17.24 -12.38
CA LYS A 32 -8.33 -15.85 -12.32
C LYS A 32 -9.42 -15.59 -13.37
N GLU A 33 -9.27 -16.15 -14.57
CA GLU A 33 -10.24 -16.06 -15.65
C GLU A 33 -11.53 -16.80 -15.30
N GLU A 34 -11.43 -18.03 -14.78
CA GLU A 34 -12.59 -18.79 -14.28
C GLU A 34 -13.32 -18.05 -13.16
N ARG A 35 -12.59 -17.42 -12.23
CA ARG A 35 -13.21 -16.58 -11.18
C ARG A 35 -13.91 -15.34 -11.72
N VAL A 36 -13.45 -14.78 -12.84
CA VAL A 36 -14.12 -13.65 -13.50
C VAL A 36 -15.42 -14.11 -14.15
N LEU A 37 -15.39 -15.25 -14.86
CA LEU A 37 -16.59 -15.85 -15.46
C LEU A 37 -17.63 -16.20 -14.39
N LEU A 38 -17.22 -16.83 -13.29
CA LEU A 38 -18.12 -17.14 -12.17
C LEU A 38 -18.76 -15.90 -11.53
N ARG A 39 -18.04 -14.77 -11.45
CA ARG A 39 -18.62 -13.51 -10.98
C ARG A 39 -19.64 -12.94 -11.95
N ALA A 40 -19.34 -12.96 -13.25
CA ALA A 40 -20.28 -12.47 -14.27
C ALA A 40 -21.59 -13.27 -14.25
N VAL A 41 -21.50 -14.60 -14.16
CA VAL A 41 -22.68 -15.48 -14.06
C VAL A 41 -23.48 -15.20 -12.78
N ARG A 42 -22.80 -15.03 -11.64
CA ARG A 42 -23.48 -14.71 -10.36
C ARG A 42 -24.18 -13.34 -10.40
N GLU A 43 -23.57 -12.36 -11.05
CA GLU A 43 -24.14 -11.03 -11.20
C GLU A 43 -25.36 -11.04 -12.13
N GLU A 44 -25.32 -11.82 -13.20
CA GLU A 44 -26.47 -12.00 -14.09
C GLU A 44 -27.63 -12.72 -13.36
N ASN A 45 -27.34 -13.76 -12.59
CA ASN A 45 -28.35 -14.42 -11.75
C ASN A 45 -28.97 -13.48 -10.71
N ARG A 46 -28.18 -12.54 -10.16
CA ARG A 46 -28.68 -11.50 -9.26
C ARG A 46 -29.60 -10.51 -9.99
N ARG A 47 -29.24 -10.11 -11.23
CA ARG A 47 -30.07 -9.25 -12.08
C ARG A 47 -31.40 -9.91 -12.42
N ILE A 48 -31.36 -11.18 -12.84
CA ILE A 48 -32.57 -11.96 -13.14
C ILE A 48 -33.47 -12.02 -11.91
N LYS A 49 -32.93 -12.36 -10.73
CA LYS A 49 -33.72 -12.42 -9.49
C LYS A 49 -34.40 -11.09 -9.15
N TYR A 50 -33.69 -9.96 -9.32
CA TYR A 50 -34.24 -8.63 -9.08
C TYR A 50 -35.37 -8.29 -10.06
N VAL A 51 -35.16 -8.54 -11.36
CA VAL A 51 -36.17 -8.31 -12.40
C VAL A 51 -37.41 -9.20 -12.21
N SER A 52 -37.23 -10.45 -11.78
CA SER A 52 -38.34 -11.36 -11.46
C SER A 52 -39.18 -10.86 -10.28
N ALA A 53 -38.55 -10.33 -9.23
CA ALA A 53 -39.25 -9.79 -8.06
C ALA A 53 -40.01 -8.48 -8.36
N SER A 54 -39.48 -7.64 -9.26
CA SER A 54 -40.18 -6.42 -9.69
C SER A 54 -41.39 -6.69 -10.60
N LYS A 55 -41.40 -7.81 -11.33
CA LYS A 55 -42.55 -8.20 -12.17
C LYS A 55 -43.71 -8.80 -11.37
N SER A 56 -43.51 -9.19 -10.11
CA SER A 56 -44.58 -9.72 -9.26
C SER A 56 -45.37 -8.65 -8.49
N SER A 57 -44.98 -7.37 -8.50
CA SER A 57 -45.74 -6.29 -7.87
C SER A 57 -46.16 -5.24 -8.90
N THR A 58 -47.20 -5.54 -9.67
CA THR A 58 -47.92 -4.50 -10.42
C THR A 58 -49.40 -4.84 -10.49
N SER A 59 -50.14 -4.49 -9.45
CA SER A 59 -51.58 -4.26 -9.54
C SER A 59 -51.98 -3.05 -8.67
N CYS A 60 -52.53 -2.05 -9.34
CA CYS A 60 -53.43 -0.97 -8.89
C CYS A 60 -52.88 0.21 -8.04
N GLU A 61 -52.80 1.35 -8.74
CA GLU A 61 -53.23 2.74 -8.48
C GLU A 61 -53.52 3.32 -7.07
N PRO A 62 -53.41 4.67 -6.92
CA PRO A 62 -53.04 5.34 -5.67
C PRO A 62 -54.08 6.34 -5.15
N LEU A 63 -54.53 6.30 -3.88
CA LEU A 63 -55.16 7.47 -3.22
C LEU A 63 -55.01 7.48 -1.67
N GLN A 64 -54.63 8.68 -1.21
CA GLN A 64 -54.69 9.43 0.06
C GLN A 64 -55.26 8.89 1.39
N GLU A 65 -54.61 9.41 2.47
CA GLU A 65 -55.11 9.93 3.77
C GLU A 65 -55.87 8.94 4.70
N ASP A 66 -55.53 8.76 5.98
CA ASP A 66 -55.62 9.74 7.05
C ASP A 66 -54.92 9.31 8.36
N SER A 67 -54.55 10.34 9.13
CA SER A 67 -54.39 10.48 10.58
C SER A 67 -55.02 9.36 11.46
N SER A 68 -54.44 8.97 12.60
CA SER A 68 -54.66 9.69 13.86
C SER A 68 -53.93 9.04 15.05
N SER A 69 -53.30 9.92 15.82
CA SER A 69 -52.72 9.85 17.18
C SER A 69 -53.55 9.13 18.24
N THR A 70 -52.89 8.64 19.31
CA THR A 70 -52.88 9.20 20.69
C THR A 70 -52.17 8.25 21.66
N SER A 71 -51.06 8.69 22.28
CA SER A 71 -50.92 9.25 23.65
C SER A 71 -50.55 8.13 24.66
N SER A 72 -49.74 8.34 25.70
CA SER A 72 -49.71 9.50 26.58
C SER A 72 -48.47 9.53 27.49
N GLU A 73 -48.28 10.73 28.08
CA GLU A 73 -47.69 11.04 29.39
C GLU A 73 -46.20 11.44 29.49
N ASN A 74 -46.01 12.73 29.17
CA ASN A 74 -45.24 13.78 29.85
C ASN A 74 -45.03 13.60 31.37
N ILE A 75 -43.95 14.09 31.99
CA ILE A 75 -43.71 15.43 32.61
C ILE A 75 -42.43 15.22 33.48
N ASP A 76 -41.50 16.12 33.78
CA ASP A 76 -41.11 17.50 33.43
C ASP A 76 -39.98 17.87 34.41
N SER A 77 -39.22 18.91 34.06
CA SER A 77 -38.75 20.00 34.94
C SER A 77 -37.36 20.00 35.61
N GLU A 78 -36.72 21.16 35.38
CA GLU A 78 -35.75 21.97 36.15
C GLU A 78 -34.22 21.73 36.13
N ASP A 79 -33.58 22.47 35.20
CA ASP A 79 -32.61 23.59 35.34
C ASP A 79 -31.66 23.82 36.55
N PHE A 80 -30.39 24.11 36.16
CA PHE A 80 -29.25 24.83 36.79
C PHE A 80 -28.54 24.31 38.08
N PRO A 81 -27.25 24.64 38.36
CA PRO A 81 -26.38 25.64 37.71
C PRO A 81 -24.96 25.18 37.29
N THR A 82 -24.39 26.00 36.42
CA THR A 82 -22.96 26.22 36.17
C THR A 82 -22.12 26.27 37.45
N LEU A 83 -21.18 25.33 37.61
CA LEU A 83 -19.95 25.56 38.37
C LEU A 83 -18.76 25.24 37.48
N ILE A 84 -18.19 26.33 36.95
CA ILE A 84 -16.82 26.39 36.48
C ILE A 84 -15.96 26.19 37.73
N GLU A 85 -15.54 24.95 37.98
CA GLU A 85 -14.37 24.71 38.81
C GLU A 85 -13.17 24.66 37.88
N SER A 86 -12.54 25.83 37.75
CA SER A 86 -11.24 26.01 37.12
C SER A 86 -10.22 25.12 37.83
N SER A 87 -10.02 23.90 37.35
CA SER A 87 -8.81 23.15 37.65
C SER A 87 -7.65 23.94 37.05
N GLU A 88 -6.78 24.41 37.92
CA GLU A 88 -5.56 25.14 37.62
C GLU A 88 -4.83 24.54 36.40
N PRO A 89 -4.16 25.35 35.56
CA PRO A 89 -3.28 24.84 34.52
C PRO A 89 -2.08 24.23 35.23
N GLY A 90 -2.24 23.00 35.71
CA GLY A 90 -1.17 22.18 36.22
C GLY A 90 -0.15 22.15 35.11
N THR A 91 1.01 22.77 35.36
CA THR A 91 2.21 22.74 34.53
C THR A 91 2.22 21.41 33.81
N SER A 92 1.99 21.42 32.51
CA SER A 92 2.19 20.24 31.69
C SER A 92 3.65 19.93 31.87
N LYS A 93 3.96 19.03 32.82
CA LYS A 93 5.28 18.44 32.95
C LYS A 93 5.51 17.90 31.57
N SER A 94 6.37 18.56 30.79
CA SER A 94 6.84 18.01 29.54
C SER A 94 7.66 16.81 29.97
N VAL A 95 6.98 15.69 30.20
CA VAL A 95 7.61 14.42 30.49
C VAL A 95 8.44 14.18 29.24
N MET A 96 9.76 14.35 29.37
CA MET A 96 10.70 14.02 28.30
C MET A 96 10.44 12.56 27.94
N ARG A 97 9.77 12.34 26.81
CA ARG A 97 9.49 10.99 26.32
C ARG A 97 10.81 10.31 26.07
N LYS A 98 10.98 9.12 26.65
CA LYS A 98 12.23 8.37 26.55
C LYS A 98 12.28 7.66 25.20
N ASP A 99 13.26 8.02 24.39
CA ASP A 99 13.51 7.33 23.12
C ASP A 99 14.11 5.95 23.39
N PHE A 100 13.29 4.90 23.26
CA PHE A 100 13.72 3.51 23.40
C PHE A 100 13.89 2.80 22.05
N ILE A 101 13.53 3.46 20.94
CA ILE A 101 13.61 2.88 19.60
C ILE A 101 15.05 2.92 19.09
N THR A 102 15.73 1.81 19.27
CA THR A 102 17.11 1.59 18.78
C THR A 102 17.13 1.08 17.35
N PRO A 103 18.23 1.24 16.60
CA PRO A 103 18.40 0.61 15.28
C PRO A 103 18.21 -0.91 15.32
N LYS A 104 18.58 -1.54 16.44
CA LYS A 104 18.40 -2.98 16.67
C LYS A 104 16.93 -3.36 16.76
N LEU A 105 16.12 -2.55 17.47
CA LEU A 105 14.67 -2.75 17.53
C LEU A 105 14.04 -2.60 16.15
N VAL A 106 14.38 -1.54 15.41
CA VAL A 106 13.86 -1.32 14.04
C VAL A 106 14.20 -2.49 13.13
N ALA A 107 15.45 -2.97 13.16
CA ALA A 107 15.87 -4.14 12.39
C ALA A 107 15.10 -5.42 12.76
N ALA A 108 14.75 -5.60 14.04
CA ALA A 108 13.91 -6.73 14.48
C ALA A 108 12.47 -6.60 13.94
N LEU A 109 11.86 -5.41 14.04
CA LEU A 109 10.52 -5.15 13.49
C LEU A 109 10.47 -5.39 11.97
N ASP A 110 11.52 -4.98 11.25
CA ASP A 110 11.65 -5.19 9.81
C ASP A 110 11.81 -6.67 9.44
N ARG A 111 12.68 -7.40 10.15
CA ARG A 111 12.89 -8.84 9.90
C ARG A 111 11.63 -9.66 10.15
N CYS A 112 10.86 -9.30 11.17
CA CYS A 112 9.58 -9.94 11.48
C CYS A 112 8.43 -9.44 10.60
N GLN A 113 8.68 -8.52 9.64
CA GLN A 113 7.69 -7.95 8.73
C GLN A 113 6.46 -7.36 9.46
N LEU A 114 6.69 -6.79 10.65
CA LEU A 114 5.60 -6.30 11.48
C LEU A 114 4.96 -5.05 10.87
N SER A 115 3.63 -5.05 10.84
CA SER A 115 2.88 -3.86 10.49
C SER A 115 3.01 -2.80 11.58
N MET A 116 2.66 -1.56 11.27
CA MET A 116 2.66 -0.48 12.27
C MET A 116 1.74 -0.79 13.46
N ARG A 117 0.64 -1.51 13.23
CA ARG A 117 -0.31 -1.90 14.28
C ARG A 117 0.27 -2.97 15.18
N ASP A 118 0.85 -4.01 14.60
CA ASP A 118 1.44 -5.11 15.35
C ASP A 118 2.65 -4.63 16.15
N SER A 119 3.42 -3.70 15.57
CA SER A 119 4.53 -3.05 16.26
C SER A 119 4.06 -2.29 17.50
N VAL A 120 2.99 -1.49 17.40
CA VAL A 120 2.41 -0.79 18.57
C VAL A 120 1.95 -1.81 19.62
N PHE A 121 1.17 -2.81 19.20
CA PHE A 121 0.58 -3.81 20.09
C PHE A 121 1.64 -4.61 20.86
N ILE A 122 2.69 -5.07 20.18
CA ILE A 122 3.79 -5.82 20.82
C ILE A 122 4.57 -4.92 21.78
N LEU A 123 4.84 -3.68 21.40
CA LEU A 123 5.60 -2.75 22.23
C LEU A 123 4.83 -2.33 23.48
N GLU A 124 3.53 -2.07 23.34
CA GLU A 124 2.62 -1.76 24.44
C GLU A 124 2.55 -2.93 25.43
N ALA A 125 2.28 -4.14 24.97
CA ALA A 125 2.25 -5.33 25.80
C ALA A 125 3.60 -5.61 26.50
N THR A 126 4.72 -5.31 25.83
CA THR A 126 6.06 -5.46 26.42
C THR A 126 6.31 -4.44 27.53
N VAL A 127 5.89 -3.19 27.35
CA VAL A 127 6.05 -2.14 28.37
C VAL A 127 5.16 -2.41 29.59
N ASP A 128 3.95 -2.87 29.36
CA ASP A 128 3.01 -3.28 30.42
C ASP A 128 3.58 -4.47 31.23
N ALA A 129 4.11 -5.49 30.55
CA ALA A 129 4.78 -6.63 31.19
C ALA A 129 6.03 -6.24 32.00
N LEU A 130 6.69 -5.14 31.64
CA LEU A 130 7.83 -4.57 32.38
C LEU A 130 7.40 -3.66 33.54
N GLY A 131 6.10 -3.45 33.75
CA GLY A 131 5.55 -2.59 34.81
C GLY A 131 5.91 -1.12 34.64
N ARG A 132 6.17 -0.67 33.40
CA ARG A 132 6.47 0.74 33.11
C ARG A 132 5.25 1.46 32.57
N ASN A 133 5.20 2.77 32.83
CA ASN A 133 4.14 3.61 32.31
C ASN A 133 4.29 3.78 30.79
N ILE A 134 3.20 3.52 30.05
CA ILE A 134 3.12 3.61 28.59
C ILE A 134 3.35 5.05 28.09
N ASP A 135 2.89 6.05 28.85
CA ASP A 135 2.98 7.48 28.51
C ASP A 135 4.41 8.02 28.53
N GLU A 136 5.34 7.30 29.18
CA GLU A 136 6.77 7.64 29.16
C GLU A 136 7.43 7.41 27.79
N PHE A 137 6.80 6.62 26.92
CA PHE A 137 7.39 6.16 25.67
C PHE A 137 6.62 6.65 24.44
N PRO A 138 7.31 6.95 23.32
CA PRO A 138 6.66 7.35 22.07
C PRO A 138 6.06 6.15 21.30
N ILE A 139 5.12 5.41 21.91
CA ILE A 139 4.46 4.22 21.34
C ILE A 139 3.23 4.60 20.50
N SER A 140 3.31 5.72 19.75
CA SER A 140 2.26 6.06 18.80
C SER A 140 2.58 5.52 17.41
N LYS A 141 1.55 5.19 16.62
CA LYS A 141 1.72 4.76 15.21
C LYS A 141 2.59 5.73 14.41
N SER A 142 2.34 7.04 14.57
CA SER A 142 3.09 8.10 13.90
C SER A 142 4.55 8.16 14.34
N SER A 143 4.82 8.01 15.65
CA SER A 143 6.19 8.04 16.19
C SER A 143 7.02 6.86 15.68
N ILE A 144 6.47 5.65 15.75
CA ILE A 144 7.15 4.44 15.23
C ILE A 144 7.37 4.58 13.72
N GLN A 145 6.39 5.10 12.97
CA GLN A 145 6.53 5.27 11.52
C GLN A 145 7.65 6.26 11.20
N ARG A 146 7.67 7.41 11.89
CA ARG A 146 8.70 8.44 11.73
C ARG A 146 10.07 7.85 12.00
N ILE A 147 10.25 7.21 13.16
CA ILE A 147 11.55 6.68 13.58
C ILE A 147 12.00 5.54 12.67
N ARG A 148 11.10 4.63 12.27
CA ARG A 148 11.41 3.56 11.29
C ARG A 148 11.87 4.14 9.96
N THR A 149 11.18 5.17 9.47
CA THR A 149 11.55 5.85 8.21
C THR A 149 12.90 6.56 8.34
N GLU A 150 13.16 7.22 9.46
CA GLU A 150 14.41 7.90 9.74
C GLU A 150 15.59 6.93 9.80
N LYS A 151 15.45 5.82 10.52
CA LYS A 151 16.48 4.77 10.62
C LYS A 151 16.71 4.04 9.29
N LEU A 152 15.68 3.84 8.48
CA LEU A 152 15.85 3.32 7.12
C LEU A 152 16.60 4.30 6.22
N LYS A 153 16.31 5.61 6.32
CA LYS A 153 17.05 6.65 5.60
C LYS A 153 18.52 6.71 6.04
N GLU A 154 18.78 6.66 7.34
CA GLU A 154 20.13 6.62 7.90
C GLU A 154 20.90 5.39 7.38
N ARG A 155 20.28 4.20 7.44
CA ARG A 155 20.88 2.97 6.92
C ARG A 155 21.17 3.05 5.42
N ALA A 156 20.25 3.59 4.62
CA ALA A 156 20.46 3.77 3.19
C ALA A 156 21.62 4.73 2.89
N LYS A 157 21.76 5.81 3.66
CA LYS A 157 22.91 6.73 3.56
C LYS A 157 24.22 6.04 3.91
N ASN A 158 24.26 5.26 4.99
CA ASN A 158 25.46 4.53 5.39
C ASN A 158 25.88 3.54 4.30
N ILE A 159 24.94 2.76 3.75
CA ILE A 159 25.20 1.86 2.62
C ILE A 159 25.75 2.62 1.40
N LYS A 160 25.20 3.81 1.10
CA LYS A 160 25.69 4.64 -0.01
C LYS A 160 27.12 5.13 0.24
N ASN A 161 27.43 5.58 1.45
CA ASN A 161 28.76 6.07 1.82
C ASN A 161 29.80 4.94 1.82
N ASP A 162 29.45 3.78 2.39
CA ASP A 162 30.28 2.59 2.40
C ASP A 162 30.63 2.16 0.97
N PHE A 163 29.66 2.24 0.05
CA PHE A 163 29.89 1.99 -1.37
C PHE A 163 30.85 3.00 -1.99
N GLN A 164 30.63 4.31 -1.79
CA GLN A 164 31.48 5.37 -2.37
C GLN A 164 32.95 5.27 -1.95
N ASN A 165 33.23 4.79 -0.73
CA ASN A 165 34.60 4.62 -0.25
C ASN A 165 35.33 3.42 -0.87
N GLU A 166 34.59 2.46 -1.42
CA GLU A 166 35.12 1.18 -1.92
C GLU A 166 34.97 1.01 -3.44
N VAL A 167 34.57 2.04 -4.19
CA VAL A 167 34.32 1.89 -5.64
C VAL A 167 35.65 1.72 -6.39
N PRO A 168 35.85 0.60 -7.11
CA PRO A 168 37.02 0.41 -7.95
C PRO A 168 36.92 1.24 -9.25
N ASP A 169 38.06 1.49 -9.89
CA ASP A 169 38.14 2.27 -11.13
C ASP A 169 37.33 1.68 -12.30
N ILE A 170 37.06 0.37 -12.27
CA ILE A 170 36.29 -0.33 -13.31
C ILE A 170 35.10 -1.04 -12.65
N VAL A 171 33.90 -0.73 -13.15
CA VAL A 171 32.64 -1.31 -12.68
C VAL A 171 31.78 -1.80 -13.84
N THR A 172 30.99 -2.84 -13.63
CA THR A 172 29.98 -3.30 -14.59
C THR A 172 28.63 -2.68 -14.26
N LEU A 173 28.08 -1.94 -15.21
CA LEU A 173 26.76 -1.31 -15.08
C LEU A 173 25.67 -2.19 -15.68
N HIS A 174 24.55 -2.37 -14.99
CA HIS A 174 23.35 -3.04 -15.48
C HIS A 174 22.13 -2.14 -15.26
N TRP A 175 21.35 -1.93 -16.32
CA TRP A 175 20.07 -1.24 -16.25
C TRP A 175 19.05 -1.96 -17.12
N ASP A 176 17.86 -2.19 -16.60
CA ASP A 176 16.76 -2.79 -17.35
C ASP A 176 15.43 -2.22 -16.88
N GLY A 177 14.58 -1.82 -17.82
CA GLY A 177 13.33 -1.13 -17.55
C GLY A 177 12.25 -2.06 -17.03
N LYS A 178 11.42 -1.60 -16.10
CA LYS A 178 10.25 -2.33 -15.63
C LYS A 178 9.05 -1.43 -15.38
N LEU A 179 7.90 -1.82 -15.94
CA LEU A 179 6.61 -1.22 -15.61
C LEU A 179 6.16 -1.62 -14.20
N LEU A 180 6.10 -0.65 -13.29
CA LEU A 180 5.59 -0.80 -11.93
C LEU A 180 4.27 -0.06 -11.75
N ILE A 181 3.47 -0.45 -10.76
CA ILE A 181 2.23 0.27 -10.42
C ILE A 181 2.61 1.60 -9.77
N ALA A 182 2.03 2.69 -10.25
CA ALA A 182 2.22 4.02 -9.70
C ALA A 182 1.69 4.11 -8.26
N LEU A 183 2.44 4.78 -7.38
CA LEU A 183 2.00 5.03 -6.00
C LEU A 183 0.84 6.04 -5.93
N SER A 184 0.74 6.95 -6.90
CA SER A 184 -0.25 8.03 -6.92
C SER A 184 -1.62 7.60 -7.43
N ALA A 185 -1.67 6.65 -8.37
CA ALA A 185 -2.91 6.22 -9.00
C ALA A 185 -2.95 4.70 -9.12
N ARG A 186 -3.97 4.09 -8.46
CA ARG A 186 -4.19 2.64 -8.37
C ARG A 186 -4.29 1.90 -9.71
N LYS A 187 -4.34 2.60 -10.85
CA LYS A 187 -4.52 2.01 -12.18
C LYS A 187 -3.43 2.40 -13.19
N SER A 188 -2.54 3.34 -12.91
CA SER A 188 -1.49 3.71 -13.86
C SER A 188 -0.22 2.90 -13.60
N LYS A 189 0.45 2.52 -14.69
CA LYS A 189 1.81 1.96 -14.63
C LYS A 189 2.81 3.06 -14.93
N GLU A 190 3.92 3.04 -14.22
CA GLU A 190 5.07 3.91 -14.45
C GLU A 190 6.26 3.04 -14.83
N GLU A 191 7.02 3.47 -15.84
CA GLU A 191 8.29 2.86 -16.17
C GLU A 191 9.34 3.26 -15.12
N ARG A 192 10.04 2.27 -14.60
CA ARG A 192 11.06 2.42 -13.57
C ARG A 192 12.32 1.72 -14.04
N LEU A 193 13.45 2.42 -14.00
CA LEU A 193 14.73 1.89 -14.48
C LEU A 193 15.65 1.61 -13.29
N PRO A 194 15.68 0.39 -12.74
CA PRO A 194 16.72 0.00 -11.79
C PRO A 194 18.10 0.09 -12.43
N ILE A 195 18.98 0.85 -11.80
CA ILE A 195 20.39 1.00 -12.18
C ILE A 195 21.24 0.32 -11.12
N VAL A 196 21.93 -0.74 -11.50
CA VAL A 196 22.73 -1.59 -10.61
C VAL A 196 24.18 -1.56 -11.07
N ILE A 197 25.09 -1.36 -10.13
CA ILE A 197 26.53 -1.58 -10.35
C ILE A 197 26.92 -2.92 -9.75
N SER A 198 27.72 -3.66 -10.50
CA SER A 198 28.39 -4.87 -10.05
C SER A 198 29.90 -4.69 -10.17
N TYR A 199 30.63 -5.03 -9.11
CA TYR A 199 32.09 -5.07 -9.12
C TYR A 199 32.55 -6.23 -8.24
N GLU A 200 33.57 -6.95 -8.69
CA GLU A 200 34.03 -8.19 -8.06
C GLU A 200 32.86 -9.16 -7.80
N LEU A 201 32.45 -9.31 -6.53
CA LEU A 201 31.32 -10.14 -6.07
C LEU A 201 30.21 -9.32 -5.38
N LYS A 202 30.32 -7.99 -5.40
CA LYS A 202 29.35 -7.07 -4.80
C LYS A 202 28.40 -6.52 -5.87
N LYS A 203 27.14 -6.35 -5.49
CA LYS A 203 26.10 -5.72 -6.30
C LYS A 203 25.44 -4.64 -5.48
N GLN A 204 25.32 -3.44 -6.03
CA GLN A 204 24.70 -2.30 -5.40
C GLN A 204 23.66 -1.68 -6.33
N LEU A 205 22.45 -1.48 -5.81
CA LEU A 205 21.43 -0.67 -6.49
C LEU A 205 21.75 0.81 -6.23
N ILE A 206 21.99 1.57 -7.28
CA ILE A 206 22.23 3.02 -7.17
C ILE A 206 20.91 3.75 -7.03
N ALA A 207 20.01 3.52 -7.98
CA ALA A 207 18.78 4.28 -8.14
C ALA A 207 17.72 3.48 -8.91
N VAL A 208 16.47 3.94 -8.76
CA VAL A 208 15.32 3.45 -9.54
C VAL A 208 14.53 4.67 -10.05
N PRO A 209 15.12 5.49 -10.94
CA PRO A 209 14.44 6.64 -11.53
C PRO A 209 13.13 6.22 -12.21
N ARG A 210 12.14 7.12 -12.12
CA ARG A 210 10.93 7.06 -12.93
C ARG A 210 11.25 7.62 -14.29
N LEU A 211 10.85 6.92 -15.34
CA LEU A 211 10.97 7.39 -16.72
C LEU A 211 9.62 7.90 -17.23
N ALA A 212 9.66 8.94 -18.08
CA ALA A 212 8.49 9.45 -18.78
C ALA A 212 8.10 8.54 -19.95
N ASP A 213 9.11 8.04 -20.68
CA ASP A 213 8.97 7.04 -21.71
C ASP A 213 10.13 6.02 -21.64
N SER A 214 9.98 4.89 -22.33
CA SER A 214 10.97 3.81 -22.36
C SER A 214 11.99 3.95 -23.51
N THR A 215 12.16 5.15 -24.05
CA THR A 215 13.10 5.34 -25.16
C THR A 215 14.55 5.14 -24.68
N GLY A 216 15.41 4.59 -25.54
CA GLY A 216 16.83 4.39 -25.21
C GLY A 216 17.55 5.70 -24.85
N LYS A 217 17.11 6.83 -25.42
CA LYS A 217 17.64 8.17 -25.08
C LYS A 217 17.32 8.56 -23.65
N GLU A 218 16.06 8.40 -23.23
CA GLU A 218 15.63 8.75 -21.87
C GLU A 218 16.28 7.82 -20.83
N GLN A 219 16.41 6.53 -21.16
CA GLN A 219 17.14 5.57 -20.33
C GLN A 219 18.62 5.95 -20.17
N ALA A 220 19.32 6.25 -21.27
CA ALA A 220 20.72 6.66 -21.24
C ALA A 220 20.93 7.96 -20.43
N HIS A 221 20.03 8.93 -20.59
CA HIS A 221 20.06 10.18 -19.83
C HIS A 221 19.85 9.94 -18.33
N ALA A 222 18.90 9.09 -17.94
CA ALA A 222 18.68 8.71 -16.56
C ALA A 222 19.90 8.02 -15.93
N VAL A 223 20.52 7.09 -16.67
CA VAL A 223 21.76 6.41 -16.24
C VAL A 223 22.90 7.41 -16.03
N TRP A 224 23.13 8.30 -16.99
CA TRP A 224 24.17 9.33 -16.91
C TRP A 224 23.99 10.23 -15.68
N LYS A 225 22.76 10.69 -15.44
CA LYS A 225 22.42 11.58 -14.32
C LYS A 225 22.65 10.95 -12.95
N GLU A 226 22.34 9.66 -12.79
CA GLU A 226 22.45 8.99 -11.49
C GLU A 226 23.89 8.52 -11.16
N ILE A 227 24.81 8.51 -12.14
CA ILE A 227 26.19 8.08 -11.95
C ILE A 227 27.16 9.26 -11.74
N LEU A 228 26.92 10.40 -12.40
CA LEU A 228 27.82 11.57 -12.34
C LEU A 228 27.48 12.62 -11.27
N VAL A 229 26.55 12.34 -10.35
CA VAL A 229 26.12 13.25 -9.26
C VAL A 229 26.39 12.62 -7.90
#